data_AF-A0A2W6NGR7-F1
#
_entry.id   AF-A0A2W6NGR7-F1
#
_cell.length_a   1.000
_cell.length_b   1.000
_cell.length_c   1.000
_cell.angle_alpha   90.00
_cell.angle_beta   90.00
_cell.angle_gamma   90.00
#
_symmetry.space_group_name_H-M   'P 1'
#
loop_
_entity.id
_entity.type
_entity.pdbx_description
1 polymer ?
#
loop_
_entity_poly.entity_id
_entity_poly.type
_entity_poly.pdbx_seq_one_letter_code
_entity_poly.pdbx_strand_id
1 'polypeptide(L)'
;MKWNLGAKTVAGLILISIITYGTSGFFIFFVKDWISLDIPSWLYITIILVMGVCWNGILGWIASRYLTRPIVKLSKVAQQVSSGDLTAEVPARRSQDELTVLYDAFRIMVSNLRGIVNDITDSTRTTSQNAQSLSEAITQAAEQIEMMSDAVEHIATGVEEQKHTSQQSLMTADEMLHDFQQMQKQSLGMTDLSGQMEQSVEQTKETFSSLMKGMDELAVSHNRSRDIMLLLEKEASDIEVITQSVKNIAEETGLLALNASIEAARAGEEGAGFAVVAQQIRKLADESKDSVHRINELISRVQQRIRETAQLSHEQHGLVVNESERTVTVDQTLHVLTGAVEVFMQGAHEIGSKIAEQTGRVELTHGHVKQIQGKAGSFSDEARRIMDAAHEETAIMQEISSSAEELRQLTDRLLEKTKAFRMQP
;
A
#
# COMPACT_ATOMS: atom_id res chain seq x y z
N MET A 1 -54.92 72.48 44.28
CA MET A 1 -55.91 71.39 44.21
C MET A 1 -56.66 71.52 42.89
N LYS A 2 -56.35 70.67 41.90
CA LYS A 2 -57.04 70.73 40.59
C LYS A 2 -58.47 70.21 40.79
N TRP A 3 -59.47 70.98 40.36
CA TRP A 3 -60.87 70.56 40.48
C TRP A 3 -61.11 69.38 39.54
N ASN A 4 -61.64 68.28 40.09
CA ASN A 4 -62.03 67.10 39.31
C ASN A 4 -63.02 67.52 38.21
N LEU A 5 -63.07 66.82 37.07
CA LEU A 5 -64.07 67.01 36.02
C LEU A 5 -65.48 67.05 36.61
N GLY A 6 -65.78 66.15 37.56
CA GLY A 6 -67.04 66.15 38.30
C GLY A 6 -67.25 67.42 39.14
N ALA A 7 -66.20 67.97 39.74
CA ALA A 7 -66.29 69.25 40.45
C ALA A 7 -66.46 70.43 39.49
N LYS A 8 -65.83 70.41 38.30
CA LYS A 8 -65.98 71.44 37.26
C LYS A 8 -67.35 71.40 36.60
N THR A 9 -67.92 70.21 36.37
CA THR A 9 -69.29 70.07 35.84
C THR A 9 -70.30 70.57 36.86
N VAL A 10 -70.14 70.20 38.14
CA VAL A 10 -70.99 70.72 39.23
C VAL A 10 -70.82 72.23 39.39
N ALA A 11 -69.60 72.76 39.37
CA ALA A 11 -69.34 74.20 39.40
C ALA A 11 -69.95 74.94 38.20
N GLY A 12 -69.85 74.36 37.01
CA GLY A 12 -70.45 74.88 35.79
C GLY A 12 -71.97 74.89 35.88
N LEU A 13 -72.59 73.81 36.37
CA LEU A 13 -74.03 73.74 36.60
C LEU A 13 -74.50 74.75 37.65
N ILE A 14 -73.73 74.93 38.74
CA ILE A 14 -74.00 75.94 39.77
C ILE A 14 -73.86 77.35 39.19
N LEU A 15 -72.82 77.63 38.40
CA LEU A 15 -72.60 78.92 37.75
C LEU A 15 -73.73 79.23 36.76
N ILE A 16 -74.14 78.26 35.94
CA ILE A 16 -75.27 78.38 35.02
C ILE A 16 -76.56 78.63 35.81
N SER A 17 -76.77 77.94 36.93
CA SER A 17 -77.94 78.13 37.79
C SER A 17 -77.94 79.52 38.43
N ILE A 18 -76.81 79.99 38.96
CA ILE A 18 -76.66 81.34 39.53
C ILE A 18 -76.90 82.41 38.47
N ILE A 19 -76.34 82.27 37.27
CA ILE A 19 -76.56 83.20 36.17
C ILE A 19 -78.03 83.18 35.76
N THR A 20 -78.64 82.01 35.62
CA THR A 20 -80.03 81.87 35.14
C THR A 20 -81.04 82.38 36.16
N TYR A 21 -80.93 81.98 37.43
CA TYR A 21 -81.81 82.46 38.49
C TYR A 21 -81.53 83.92 38.85
N GLY A 22 -80.27 84.34 38.82
CA GLY A 22 -79.85 85.72 39.09
C GLY A 22 -80.32 86.71 38.01
N THR A 23 -80.18 86.37 36.72
CA THR A 23 -80.73 87.20 35.64
C THR A 23 -82.24 87.20 35.66
N SER A 24 -82.89 86.05 35.85
CA SER A 24 -84.35 85.98 35.96
C SER A 24 -84.87 86.84 37.13
N GLY A 25 -84.21 86.78 38.30
CA GLY A 25 -84.52 87.61 39.45
C GLY A 25 -84.31 89.11 39.19
N PHE A 26 -83.21 89.50 38.54
CA PHE A 26 -82.94 90.89 38.18
C PHE A 26 -84.01 91.47 37.24
N PHE A 27 -84.41 90.73 36.21
CA PHE A 27 -85.45 91.17 35.30
C PHE A 27 -86.83 91.26 35.97
N ILE A 28 -87.16 90.32 36.87
CA ILE A 28 -88.44 90.32 37.60
C ILE A 28 -88.54 91.47 38.61
N PHE A 29 -87.47 91.73 39.39
CA PHE A 29 -87.53 92.68 40.51
C PHE A 29 -87.07 94.10 40.18
N PHE A 30 -86.16 94.31 39.23
CA PHE A 30 -85.57 95.63 38.95
C PHE A 30 -85.95 96.20 37.58
N VAL A 31 -86.08 95.37 36.56
CA VAL A 31 -86.32 95.84 35.18
C VAL A 31 -87.80 95.99 34.86
N LYS A 32 -88.67 95.22 35.54
CA LYS A 32 -90.13 95.26 35.36
C LYS A 32 -90.71 96.67 35.48
N ASP A 33 -90.26 97.46 36.46
CA ASP A 33 -90.78 98.81 36.71
C ASP A 33 -90.30 99.85 35.69
N TRP A 34 -89.24 99.55 34.95
CA TRP A 34 -88.63 100.45 33.96
C TRP A 34 -89.14 100.23 32.54
N ILE A 35 -89.68 99.04 32.27
CA ILE A 35 -90.20 98.64 30.97
C ILE A 35 -91.72 98.74 31.03
N SER A 36 -92.28 99.87 30.59
CA SER A 36 -93.72 100.14 30.53
C SER A 36 -94.42 99.33 29.42
N LEU A 37 -94.47 98.00 29.57
CA LEU A 37 -95.29 97.13 28.75
C LEU A 37 -96.61 96.86 29.51
N ASP A 38 -97.73 97.18 28.88
CA ASP A 38 -99.10 97.08 29.45
C ASP A 38 -99.58 95.61 29.52
N ILE A 39 -98.76 94.75 30.12
CA ILE A 39 -98.93 93.30 30.18
C ILE A 39 -99.25 92.89 31.63
N PRO A 40 -100.21 91.97 31.87
CA PRO A 40 -100.49 91.48 33.21
C PRO A 40 -99.27 90.83 33.87
N SER A 41 -99.09 91.09 35.17
CA SER A 41 -97.90 90.69 35.95
C SER A 41 -97.56 89.19 35.87
N TRP A 42 -98.56 88.32 35.82
CA TRP A 42 -98.35 86.88 35.70
C TRP A 42 -97.75 86.48 34.35
N LEU A 43 -98.09 87.20 33.27
CA LEU A 43 -97.59 86.92 31.93
C LEU A 43 -96.12 87.37 31.77
N TYR A 44 -95.74 88.51 32.35
CA TYR A 44 -94.34 88.98 32.35
C TYR A 44 -93.39 88.00 33.08
N ILE A 45 -93.78 87.53 34.27
CA ILE A 45 -93.01 86.54 35.04
C ILE A 45 -92.89 85.23 34.26
N THR A 46 -93.98 84.78 33.62
CA THR A 46 -93.98 83.55 32.81
C THR A 46 -93.02 83.66 31.63
N ILE A 47 -92.98 84.81 30.93
CA ILE A 47 -92.06 85.05 29.80
C ILE A 47 -90.60 85.00 30.25
N ILE A 48 -90.26 85.61 31.39
CA ILE A 48 -88.87 85.59 31.90
C ILE A 48 -88.46 84.18 32.32
N LEU A 49 -89.33 83.42 32.99
CA LEU A 49 -89.04 82.04 33.35
C LEU A 49 -88.84 81.16 32.11
N VAL A 50 -89.65 81.33 31.06
CA VAL A 50 -89.47 80.64 29.78
C VAL A 50 -88.14 81.03 29.13
N MET A 51 -87.78 82.31 29.12
CA MET A 51 -86.48 82.79 28.63
C MET A 51 -85.32 82.23 29.45
N GLY A 52 -85.46 82.11 30.77
CA GLY A 52 -84.49 81.47 31.65
C GLY A 52 -84.30 79.98 31.34
N VAL A 53 -85.38 79.25 31.05
CA VAL A 53 -85.32 77.86 30.59
C VAL A 53 -84.61 77.76 29.24
N CYS A 54 -84.94 78.63 28.28
CA CYS A 54 -84.25 78.70 26.99
C CYS A 54 -82.75 78.99 27.15
N TRP A 55 -82.40 79.93 28.03
CA TRP A 55 -81.01 80.30 28.32
C TRP A 55 -80.22 79.16 28.95
N ASN A 56 -80.82 78.45 29.91
CA ASN A 56 -80.24 77.24 30.51
C ASN A 56 -80.02 76.13 29.47
N GLY A 57 -80.97 75.95 28.54
CA GLY A 57 -80.83 75.02 27.42
C GLY A 57 -79.63 75.35 26.51
N ILE A 58 -79.44 76.63 26.18
CA ILE A 58 -78.30 77.11 25.36
C ILE A 58 -76.97 76.89 26.10
N LEU A 59 -76.87 77.29 27.36
CA LEU A 59 -75.63 77.12 28.16
C LEU A 59 -75.33 75.64 28.40
N GLY A 60 -76.33 74.82 28.69
CA GLY A 60 -76.21 73.37 28.81
C GLY A 60 -75.76 72.72 27.50
N TRP A 61 -76.26 73.18 26.35
CA TRP A 61 -75.80 72.72 25.03
C TRP A 61 -74.33 73.09 24.77
N ILE A 62 -73.90 74.32 25.11
CA ILE A 62 -72.51 74.75 24.97
C ILE A 62 -71.58 73.93 25.87
N ALA A 63 -71.93 73.75 27.15
CA ALA A 63 -71.15 72.97 28.11
C ALA A 63 -71.08 71.48 27.70
N SER A 64 -72.21 70.89 27.28
CA SER A 64 -72.27 69.54 26.74
C SER A 64 -71.39 69.39 25.50
N ARG A 65 -71.44 70.35 24.57
CA ARG A 65 -70.62 70.36 23.35
C ARG A 65 -69.14 70.54 23.67
N TYR A 66 -68.77 71.27 24.72
CA TYR A 66 -67.40 71.43 25.18
C TYR A 66 -66.82 70.15 25.80
N LEU A 67 -67.62 69.40 26.57
CA LEU A 67 -67.21 68.15 27.23
C LEU A 67 -67.27 66.93 26.30
N THR A 68 -68.30 66.84 25.47
CA THR A 68 -68.59 65.67 24.63
C THR A 68 -67.74 65.64 23.36
N ARG A 69 -67.46 66.79 22.73
CA ARG A 69 -66.66 66.82 21.49
C ARG A 69 -65.28 66.18 21.62
N PRO A 70 -64.48 66.44 22.69
CA PRO A 70 -63.20 65.76 22.89
C PRO A 70 -63.36 64.24 23.07
N ILE A 71 -64.35 63.79 23.84
CA ILE A 71 -64.59 62.36 24.04
C ILE A 71 -64.95 61.68 22.72
N VAL A 72 -65.81 62.30 21.90
CA VAL A 72 -66.16 61.79 20.56
C VAL A 72 -64.95 61.76 19.63
N LYS A 73 -64.07 62.76 19.69
CA LYS A 73 -62.81 62.75 18.92
C LYS A 73 -61.90 61.60 19.35
N LEU A 74 -61.72 61.40 20.66
CA LEU A 74 -60.90 60.30 21.17
C LEU A 74 -61.51 58.93 20.84
N SER A 75 -62.84 58.81 20.91
CA SER A 75 -63.58 57.62 20.48
C SER A 75 -63.38 57.30 19.00
N LYS A 76 -63.33 58.32 18.12
CA LYS A 76 -62.99 58.12 16.69
C LYS A 76 -61.56 57.60 16.51
N VAL A 77 -60.59 58.16 17.25
CA VAL A 77 -59.21 57.66 17.21
C VAL A 77 -59.14 56.23 17.74
N ALA A 78 -59.89 55.91 18.80
CA ALA A 78 -59.99 54.55 19.30
C ALA A 78 -60.60 53.58 18.30
N GLN A 79 -61.61 54.02 17.54
CA GLN A 79 -62.19 53.23 16.45
C GLN A 79 -61.16 52.98 15.34
N GLN A 80 -60.39 53.99 14.94
CA GLN A 80 -59.30 53.86 13.97
C GLN A 80 -58.24 52.86 14.44
N VAL A 81 -57.75 53.01 15.67
CA VAL A 81 -56.76 52.11 16.29
C VAL A 81 -57.31 50.69 16.40
N SER A 82 -58.58 50.51 16.76
CA SER A 82 -59.23 49.18 16.82
C SER A 82 -59.37 48.51 15.46
N SER A 83 -59.44 49.29 14.38
CA SER A 83 -59.45 48.78 13.00
C SER A 83 -58.05 48.51 12.44
N GLY A 84 -57.01 48.64 13.27
CA GLY A 84 -55.61 48.43 12.88
C GLY A 84 -54.92 49.69 12.35
N ASP A 85 -55.59 50.84 12.26
CA ASP A 85 -54.94 52.08 11.82
C ASP A 85 -54.19 52.73 12.99
N LEU A 86 -52.91 52.39 13.11
CA LEU A 86 -52.01 52.97 14.10
C LEU A 86 -51.41 54.30 13.65
N THR A 87 -51.69 54.78 12.44
CA THR A 87 -51.21 56.10 11.96
C THR A 87 -51.94 57.27 12.61
N ALA A 88 -53.09 57.00 13.23
CA ALA A 88 -53.94 58.02 13.84
C ALA A 88 -53.18 58.78 14.95
N GLU A 89 -53.17 60.10 14.85
CA GLU A 89 -52.56 60.97 15.85
C GLU A 89 -53.56 61.35 16.94
N VAL A 90 -53.15 61.20 18.20
CA VAL A 90 -53.90 61.67 19.36
C VAL A 90 -53.52 63.13 19.61
N PRO A 91 -54.38 64.12 19.29
CA PRO A 91 -53.99 65.52 19.31
C PRO A 91 -53.73 65.98 20.76
N ALA A 92 -52.69 66.78 20.94
CA ALA A 92 -52.35 67.34 22.25
C ALA A 92 -53.45 68.31 22.73
N ARG A 93 -53.87 68.17 23.99
CA ARG A 93 -54.78 69.11 24.65
C ARG A 93 -53.99 70.17 25.41
N ARG A 94 -54.36 71.44 25.23
CA ARG A 94 -53.80 72.57 25.98
C ARG A 94 -54.37 72.73 27.39
N SER A 95 -55.53 72.12 27.67
CA SER A 95 -56.16 72.14 29.00
C SER A 95 -55.38 71.25 29.97
N GLN A 96 -55.35 71.57 31.26
CA GLN A 96 -54.77 70.70 32.29
C GLN A 96 -55.87 70.06 33.14
N ASP A 97 -56.67 69.21 32.50
CA ASP A 97 -57.80 68.50 33.12
C ASP A 97 -57.68 66.97 32.98
N GLU A 98 -58.63 66.26 33.56
CA GLU A 98 -58.73 64.80 33.57
C GLU A 98 -58.84 64.21 32.16
N LEU A 99 -59.41 64.98 31.22
CA LEU A 99 -59.46 64.58 29.83
C LEU A 99 -58.08 64.67 29.17
N THR A 100 -57.19 65.57 29.59
CA THR A 100 -55.79 65.57 29.15
C THR A 100 -55.06 64.33 29.64
N VAL A 101 -55.27 63.90 30.88
CA VAL A 101 -54.72 62.64 31.40
C VAL A 101 -55.20 61.44 30.55
N LEU A 102 -56.48 61.41 30.18
CA LEU A 102 -57.04 60.37 29.32
C LEU A 102 -56.43 60.38 27.91
N TYR A 103 -56.26 61.56 27.30
CA TYR A 103 -55.62 61.72 25.99
C TYR A 103 -54.15 61.29 26.04
N ASP A 104 -53.42 61.64 27.10
CA ASP A 104 -52.02 61.26 27.29
C ASP A 104 -51.87 59.75 27.47
N ALA A 105 -52.71 59.12 28.31
CA ALA A 105 -52.75 57.67 28.48
C ALA A 105 -53.07 56.95 27.15
N PHE A 106 -54.03 57.45 26.38
CA PHE A 106 -54.38 56.90 25.08
C PHE A 106 -53.25 57.06 24.06
N ARG A 107 -52.55 58.21 24.06
CA ARG A 107 -51.34 58.44 23.23
C ARG A 107 -50.23 57.45 23.56
N ILE A 108 -49.95 57.21 24.84
CA ILE A 108 -48.96 56.23 25.29
C ILE A 108 -49.38 54.82 24.85
N MET A 109 -50.65 54.45 25.00
CA MET A 109 -51.17 53.15 24.56
C MET A 109 -50.96 52.95 23.05
N VAL A 110 -51.32 53.92 22.22
CA VAL A 110 -51.11 53.85 20.76
C VAL A 110 -49.61 53.76 20.43
N SER A 111 -48.76 54.51 21.12
CA SER A 111 -47.30 54.43 20.95
C SER A 111 -46.75 53.05 21.31
N ASN A 112 -47.20 52.45 22.41
CA ASN A 112 -46.77 51.12 22.83
C ASN A 112 -47.26 50.04 21.86
N LEU A 113 -48.48 50.14 21.35
CA LEU A 113 -49.01 49.24 20.32
C LEU A 113 -48.18 49.31 19.04
N ARG A 114 -47.79 50.52 18.59
CA ARG A 114 -46.86 50.68 17.45
C ARG A 114 -45.52 50.01 17.72
N GLY A 115 -44.93 50.23 18.91
CA GLY A 115 -43.67 49.59 19.29
C GLY A 115 -43.75 48.06 19.23
N ILE A 116 -44.79 47.47 19.84
CA ILE A 116 -45.01 46.02 19.83
C ILE A 116 -45.19 45.49 18.40
N VAL A 117 -45.98 46.15 17.55
CA VAL A 117 -46.20 45.69 16.17
C VAL A 117 -44.92 45.80 15.33
N ASN A 118 -44.11 46.85 15.53
CA ASN A 118 -42.79 46.98 14.89
C ASN A 118 -41.84 45.87 15.37
N ASP A 119 -41.70 45.66 16.67
CA ASP A 119 -40.84 44.62 17.24
C ASP A 119 -41.24 43.22 16.76
N ILE A 120 -42.55 42.94 16.66
CA ILE A 120 -43.05 41.67 16.09
C ILE A 120 -42.69 41.58 14.61
N THR A 121 -42.85 42.66 13.83
CA THR A 121 -42.54 42.67 12.40
C THR A 121 -41.05 42.42 12.15
N ASP A 122 -40.18 43.10 12.88
CA ASP A 122 -38.72 42.93 12.78
C ASP A 122 -38.30 41.53 13.23
N SER A 123 -38.80 41.06 14.38
CA SER A 123 -38.53 39.71 14.88
C SER A 123 -38.97 38.64 13.87
N THR A 124 -40.17 38.78 13.31
CA THR A 124 -40.71 37.84 12.31
C THR A 124 -39.85 37.83 11.05
N ARG A 125 -39.37 39.00 10.59
CA ARG A 125 -38.48 39.10 9.44
C ARG A 125 -37.14 38.41 9.70
N THR A 126 -36.52 38.63 10.86
CA THR A 126 -35.28 37.96 11.25
C THR A 126 -35.48 36.45 11.37
N THR A 127 -36.58 36.00 11.98
CA THR A 127 -36.89 34.57 12.09
C THR A 127 -37.10 33.92 10.73
N SER A 128 -37.79 34.59 9.80
CA SER A 128 -37.97 34.13 8.42
C SER A 128 -36.63 34.00 7.67
N GLN A 129 -35.74 34.99 7.81
CA GLN A 129 -34.39 34.93 7.26
C GLN A 129 -33.57 33.77 7.85
N ASN A 130 -33.62 33.58 9.17
CA ASN A 130 -32.93 32.47 9.82
C ASN A 130 -33.49 31.11 9.39
N ALA A 131 -34.80 30.99 9.18
CA ALA A 131 -35.43 29.78 8.65
C ALA A 131 -34.94 29.44 7.25
N GLN A 132 -34.81 30.46 6.38
CA GLN A 132 -34.27 30.30 5.03
C GLN A 132 -32.80 29.84 5.07
N SER A 133 -31.95 30.50 5.86
CA SER A 133 -30.55 30.10 6.03
C SER A 133 -30.42 28.70 6.64
N LEU A 134 -31.32 28.33 7.55
CA LEU A 134 -31.37 26.97 8.09
C LEU A 134 -31.74 25.95 7.00
N SER A 135 -32.71 26.25 6.14
CA SER A 135 -33.06 25.38 5.01
C SER A 135 -31.89 25.17 4.05
N GLU A 136 -31.13 26.22 3.76
CA GLU A 136 -29.93 26.14 2.91
C GLU A 136 -28.85 25.26 3.56
N ALA A 137 -28.62 25.44 4.87
CA ALA A 137 -27.67 24.62 5.63
C ALA A 137 -28.08 23.13 5.67
N ILE A 138 -29.38 22.82 5.78
CA ILE A 138 -29.89 21.45 5.75
C ILE A 138 -29.66 20.80 4.39
N THR A 139 -29.94 21.51 3.29
CA THR A 139 -29.67 21.01 1.93
C THR A 139 -28.18 20.70 1.75
N GLN A 140 -27.30 21.60 2.20
CA GLN A 140 -25.87 21.38 2.14
C GLN A 140 -25.41 20.20 3.02
N ALA A 141 -26.00 20.04 4.21
CA ALA A 141 -25.72 18.90 5.08
C ALA A 141 -26.18 17.58 4.45
N ALA A 142 -27.35 17.55 3.80
CA ALA A 142 -27.84 16.37 3.08
C ALA A 142 -26.90 15.94 1.94
N GLU A 143 -26.40 16.90 1.15
CA GLU A 143 -25.39 16.62 0.11
C GLU A 143 -24.09 16.06 0.71
N GLN A 144 -23.65 16.55 1.86
CA GLN A 144 -22.46 16.03 2.55
C GLN A 144 -22.67 14.61 3.07
N ILE A 145 -23.85 14.30 3.59
CA ILE A 145 -24.19 12.95 4.06
C ILE A 145 -24.25 11.96 2.89
N GLU A 146 -24.75 12.38 1.72
CA GLU A 146 -24.74 11.58 0.49
C GLU A 146 -23.31 11.28 0.04
N MET A 147 -22.45 12.30 -0.03
CA MET A 147 -21.02 12.12 -0.35
C MET A 147 -20.31 11.21 0.67
N MET A 148 -20.65 11.33 1.96
CA MET A 148 -20.11 10.45 3.00
C MET A 148 -20.55 9.00 2.79
N SER A 149 -21.82 8.77 2.42
CA SER A 149 -22.35 7.43 2.16
C SER A 149 -21.64 6.77 0.98
N ASP A 150 -21.43 7.51 -0.11
CA ASP A 150 -20.67 7.06 -1.28
C ASP A 150 -19.21 6.73 -0.93
N ALA A 151 -18.55 7.60 -0.16
CA ALA A 151 -17.20 7.35 0.33
C ALA A 151 -17.09 6.09 1.20
N VAL A 152 -18.11 5.82 2.04
CA VAL A 152 -18.15 4.61 2.87
C VAL A 152 -18.39 3.35 2.03
N GLU A 153 -19.22 3.41 0.98
CA GLU A 153 -19.40 2.31 0.04
C GLU A 153 -18.09 1.96 -0.70
N HIS A 154 -17.34 2.98 -1.11
CA HIS A 154 -16.00 2.81 -1.67
C HIS A 154 -15.03 2.17 -0.67
N ILE A 155 -15.05 2.58 0.60
CA ILE A 155 -14.25 1.95 1.67
C ILE A 155 -14.64 0.49 1.84
N ALA A 156 -15.93 0.17 1.90
CA ALA A 156 -16.41 -1.20 2.06
C ALA A 156 -15.96 -2.11 0.90
N THR A 157 -16.04 -1.60 -0.33
CA THR A 157 -15.55 -2.32 -1.52
C THR A 157 -14.04 -2.55 -1.45
N GLY A 158 -13.27 -1.51 -1.11
CA GLY A 158 -11.82 -1.61 -0.96
C GLY A 158 -11.39 -2.57 0.15
N VAL A 159 -12.17 -2.67 1.23
CA VAL A 159 -11.93 -3.64 2.31
C VAL A 159 -12.13 -5.08 1.85
N GLU A 160 -13.17 -5.37 1.06
CA GLU A 160 -13.38 -6.73 0.54
C GLU A 160 -12.30 -7.11 -0.49
N GLU A 161 -11.88 -6.19 -1.34
CA GLU A 161 -10.74 -6.39 -2.24
C GLU A 161 -9.43 -6.63 -1.46
N GLN A 162 -9.20 -5.86 -0.39
CA GLN A 162 -8.04 -6.03 0.48
C GLN A 162 -8.04 -7.40 1.18
N LYS A 163 -9.20 -7.89 1.59
CA LYS A 163 -9.35 -9.22 2.19
C LYS A 163 -9.06 -10.33 1.17
N HIS A 164 -9.60 -10.22 -0.04
CA HIS A 164 -9.34 -11.17 -1.13
C HIS A 164 -7.84 -11.22 -1.49
N THR A 165 -7.23 -10.05 -1.74
CA THR A 165 -5.80 -9.94 -2.08
C THR A 165 -4.89 -10.40 -0.94
N SER A 166 -5.28 -10.16 0.31
CA SER A 166 -4.56 -10.69 1.49
C SER A 166 -4.64 -12.22 1.55
N GLN A 167 -5.80 -12.83 1.28
CA GLN A 167 -5.92 -14.29 1.21
C GLN A 167 -5.04 -14.89 0.12
N GLN A 168 -5.03 -14.30 -1.07
CA GLN A 168 -4.15 -14.74 -2.15
C GLN A 168 -2.67 -14.61 -1.75
N SER A 169 -2.30 -13.52 -1.10
CA SER A 169 -0.93 -13.30 -0.61
C SER A 169 -0.51 -14.34 0.43
N LEU A 170 -1.43 -14.80 1.30
CA LEU A 170 -1.17 -15.89 2.24
C LEU A 170 -0.93 -17.21 1.50
N MET A 171 -1.76 -17.53 0.51
CA MET A 171 -1.58 -18.75 -0.30
C MET A 171 -0.22 -18.75 -1.01
N THR A 172 0.16 -17.63 -1.63
CA THR A 172 1.47 -17.49 -2.28
C THR A 172 2.62 -17.59 -1.26
N ALA A 173 2.44 -17.07 -0.04
CA ALA A 173 3.44 -17.23 1.01
C ALA A 173 3.60 -18.70 1.43
N ASP A 174 2.51 -19.45 1.58
CA ASP A 174 2.54 -20.87 1.90
C ASP A 174 3.19 -21.71 0.78
N GLU A 175 2.90 -21.39 -0.49
CA GLU A 175 3.55 -21.99 -1.66
C GLU A 175 5.07 -21.72 -1.65
N MET A 176 5.48 -20.47 -1.42
CA MET A 176 6.90 -20.12 -1.31
C MET A 176 7.61 -20.86 -0.17
N LEU A 177 6.96 -21.03 0.98
CA LEU A 177 7.52 -21.82 2.09
C LEU A 177 7.74 -23.28 1.68
N HIS A 178 6.80 -23.87 0.95
CA HIS A 178 6.93 -25.22 0.42
C HIS A 178 8.10 -25.33 -0.57
N ASP A 179 8.20 -24.39 -1.51
CA ASP A 179 9.28 -24.34 -2.50
C ASP A 179 10.64 -24.20 -1.82
N PHE A 180 10.75 -23.34 -0.79
CA PHE A 180 11.99 -23.19 -0.03
C PHE A 180 12.37 -24.45 0.75
N GLN A 181 11.41 -25.19 1.31
CA GLN A 181 11.70 -26.49 1.93
C GLN A 181 12.25 -27.48 0.89
N GLN A 182 11.68 -27.51 -0.31
CA GLN A 182 12.17 -28.36 -1.39
C GLN A 182 13.57 -27.94 -1.84
N MET A 183 13.81 -26.65 -2.02
CA MET A 183 15.13 -26.10 -2.36
C MET A 183 16.17 -26.43 -1.28
N GLN A 184 15.80 -26.36 0.00
CA GLN A 184 16.69 -26.72 1.10
C GLN A 184 17.11 -28.19 1.01
N LYS A 185 16.15 -29.09 0.74
CA LYS A 185 16.45 -30.51 0.52
C LYS A 185 17.37 -30.73 -0.68
N GLN A 186 17.18 -29.99 -1.77
CA GLN A 186 18.05 -30.04 -2.94
C GLN A 186 19.46 -29.55 -2.65
N SER A 187 19.60 -28.44 -1.91
CA SER A 187 20.90 -27.90 -1.46
C SER A 187 21.66 -28.92 -0.60
N LEU A 188 20.99 -29.57 0.35
CA LEU A 188 21.59 -30.66 1.14
C LEU A 188 22.02 -31.84 0.27
N GLY A 189 21.20 -32.22 -0.72
CA GLY A 189 21.56 -33.24 -1.70
C GLY A 189 22.78 -32.87 -2.56
N MET A 190 22.94 -31.59 -2.92
CA MET A 190 24.14 -31.10 -3.61
C MET A 190 25.39 -31.17 -2.74
N THR A 191 25.27 -30.88 -1.44
CA THR A 191 26.40 -31.02 -0.50
C THR A 191 26.83 -32.48 -0.38
N ASP A 192 25.90 -33.42 -0.26
CA ASP A 192 26.21 -34.86 -0.22
C ASP A 192 26.88 -35.33 -1.52
N LEU A 193 26.34 -34.93 -2.68
CA LEU A 193 26.91 -35.26 -3.99
C LEU A 193 28.32 -34.68 -4.16
N SER A 194 28.57 -33.46 -3.67
CA SER A 194 29.92 -32.87 -3.66
C SER A 194 30.90 -33.74 -2.88
N GLY A 195 30.50 -34.22 -1.69
CA GLY A 195 31.34 -35.10 -0.87
C GLY A 195 31.65 -36.43 -1.55
N GLN A 196 30.66 -37.02 -2.24
CA GLN A 196 30.90 -38.23 -3.05
C GLN A 196 31.85 -37.97 -4.23
N MET A 197 31.77 -36.79 -4.84
CA MET A 197 32.66 -36.38 -5.93
C MET A 197 34.09 -36.17 -5.44
N GLU A 198 34.27 -35.53 -4.28
CA GLU A 198 35.57 -35.37 -3.62
C GLU A 198 36.23 -36.72 -3.37
N GLN A 199 35.49 -37.67 -2.76
CA GLN A 199 35.98 -39.03 -2.52
C GLN A 199 36.36 -39.75 -3.83
N SER A 200 35.56 -39.58 -4.89
CA SER A 200 35.84 -40.20 -6.20
C SER A 200 37.09 -39.63 -6.84
N VAL A 201 37.31 -38.31 -6.74
CA VAL A 201 38.52 -37.65 -7.24
C VAL A 201 39.74 -38.13 -6.46
N GLU A 202 39.65 -38.27 -5.14
CA GLU A 202 40.76 -38.75 -4.31
C GLU A 202 41.13 -40.20 -4.64
N GLN A 203 40.14 -41.10 -4.75
CA GLN A 203 40.39 -42.49 -5.16
C GLN A 203 41.00 -42.57 -6.57
N THR A 204 40.61 -41.67 -7.47
CA THR A 204 41.19 -41.58 -8.82
C THR A 204 42.65 -41.11 -8.75
N LYS A 205 42.97 -40.11 -7.92
CA LYS A 205 44.36 -39.67 -7.69
C LYS A 205 45.24 -40.80 -7.16
N GLU A 206 44.77 -41.55 -6.16
CA GLU A 206 45.50 -42.71 -5.62
C GLU A 206 45.79 -43.75 -6.71
N THR A 207 44.78 -44.07 -7.52
CA THR A 207 44.92 -45.03 -8.63
C THR A 207 45.95 -44.57 -9.65
N PHE A 208 45.91 -43.28 -10.04
CA PHE A 208 46.87 -42.71 -10.99
C PHE A 208 48.29 -42.58 -10.40
N SER A 209 48.42 -42.29 -9.09
CA SER A 209 49.71 -42.32 -8.40
C SER A 209 50.35 -43.71 -8.45
N SER A 210 49.54 -44.77 -8.25
CA SER A 210 50.02 -46.15 -8.41
C SER A 210 50.40 -46.46 -9.87
N LEU A 211 49.65 -45.94 -10.85
CA LEU A 211 49.97 -46.11 -12.27
C LEU A 211 51.30 -45.44 -12.64
N MET A 212 51.56 -44.23 -12.14
CA MET A 212 52.84 -43.54 -12.35
C MET A 212 54.02 -44.34 -11.82
N LYS A 213 53.90 -44.89 -10.60
CA LYS A 213 54.93 -45.78 -10.04
C LYS A 213 55.15 -47.01 -10.92
N GLY A 214 54.08 -47.63 -11.39
CA GLY A 214 54.17 -48.77 -12.31
C GLY A 214 54.86 -48.43 -13.64
N MET A 215 54.66 -47.23 -14.18
CA MET A 215 55.35 -46.78 -15.40
C MET A 215 56.83 -46.51 -15.17
N ASP A 216 57.21 -45.96 -14.02
CA ASP A 216 58.62 -45.77 -13.66
C ASP A 216 59.34 -47.12 -13.52
N GLU A 217 58.72 -48.08 -12.82
CA GLU A 217 59.23 -49.45 -12.72
C GLU A 217 59.36 -50.13 -14.09
N LEU A 218 58.38 -49.92 -14.97
CA LEU A 218 58.40 -50.45 -16.33
C LEU A 218 59.53 -49.81 -17.17
N ALA A 219 59.75 -48.50 -17.05
CA ALA A 219 60.84 -47.80 -17.73
C ALA A 219 62.21 -48.31 -17.27
N VAL A 220 62.40 -48.53 -15.97
CA VAL A 220 63.62 -49.12 -15.39
C VAL A 220 63.84 -50.56 -15.89
N SER A 221 62.79 -51.39 -15.85
CA SER A 221 62.85 -52.77 -16.36
C SER A 221 63.19 -52.82 -17.85
N HIS A 222 62.65 -51.88 -18.62
CA HIS A 222 62.89 -51.76 -20.04
C HIS A 222 64.35 -51.38 -20.35
N ASN A 223 64.90 -50.40 -19.63
CA ASN A 223 66.32 -50.03 -19.76
C ASN A 223 67.23 -51.23 -19.45
N ARG A 224 66.93 -51.98 -18.39
CA ARG A 224 67.67 -53.20 -18.05
C ARG A 224 67.60 -54.26 -19.16
N SER A 225 66.43 -54.45 -19.78
CA SER A 225 66.26 -55.37 -20.90
C SER A 225 67.11 -54.94 -22.11
N ARG A 226 67.19 -53.64 -22.37
CA ARG A 226 68.06 -53.08 -23.41
C ARG A 226 69.54 -53.39 -23.16
N ASP A 227 70.00 -53.21 -21.93
CA ASP A 227 71.39 -53.49 -21.56
C ASP A 227 71.74 -54.98 -21.71
N ILE A 228 70.82 -55.88 -21.36
CA ILE A 228 70.99 -57.32 -21.58
C ILE A 228 71.07 -57.67 -23.07
N MET A 229 70.24 -57.05 -23.92
CA MET A 229 70.31 -57.29 -25.36
C MET A 229 71.63 -56.82 -25.98
N LEU A 230 72.15 -55.67 -25.56
CA LEU A 230 73.47 -55.19 -25.99
C LEU A 230 74.59 -56.15 -25.58
N LEU A 231 74.48 -56.75 -24.39
CA LEU A 231 75.41 -57.77 -23.94
C LEU A 231 75.31 -59.05 -24.79
N LEU A 232 74.10 -59.53 -25.06
CA LEU A 232 73.86 -60.70 -25.91
C LEU A 232 74.33 -60.49 -27.35
N GLU A 233 74.15 -59.30 -27.91
CA GLU A 233 74.65 -58.93 -29.24
C GLU A 233 76.18 -59.04 -29.29
N LYS A 234 76.86 -58.53 -28.26
CA LYS A 234 78.31 -58.63 -28.11
C LYS A 234 78.75 -60.09 -27.96
N GLU A 235 78.12 -60.86 -27.08
CA GLU A 235 78.45 -62.28 -26.88
C GLU A 235 78.26 -63.10 -28.17
N ALA A 236 77.18 -62.84 -28.93
CA ALA A 236 76.96 -63.48 -30.21
C ALA A 236 78.03 -63.11 -31.25
N SER A 237 78.48 -61.85 -31.27
CA SER A 237 79.60 -61.39 -32.11
C SER A 237 80.92 -62.04 -31.69
N ASP A 238 81.19 -62.18 -30.39
CA ASP A 238 82.40 -62.82 -29.87
C ASP A 238 82.44 -64.31 -30.26
N ILE A 239 81.29 -65.01 -30.19
CA ILE A 239 81.18 -66.40 -30.66
C ILE A 239 81.46 -66.51 -32.15
N GLU A 240 80.96 -65.59 -32.98
CA GLU A 240 81.22 -65.58 -34.43
C GLU A 240 82.73 -65.47 -34.75
N VAL A 241 83.47 -64.64 -33.99
CA VAL A 241 84.93 -64.52 -34.13
C VAL A 241 85.62 -65.83 -33.76
N ILE A 242 85.19 -66.47 -32.66
CA ILE A 242 85.75 -67.76 -32.21
C ILE A 242 85.47 -68.86 -33.24
N THR A 243 84.23 -68.96 -33.74
CA THR A 243 83.85 -69.99 -34.71
C THR A 243 84.58 -69.80 -36.04
N GLN A 244 84.80 -68.55 -36.47
CA GLN A 244 85.63 -68.26 -37.64
C GLN A 244 87.08 -68.70 -37.44
N SER A 245 87.65 -68.53 -36.24
CA SER A 245 88.97 -69.05 -35.91
C SER A 245 89.02 -70.58 -35.96
N VAL A 246 88.01 -71.26 -35.40
CA VAL A 246 87.91 -72.73 -35.45
C VAL A 246 87.74 -73.23 -36.89
N LYS A 247 87.00 -72.51 -37.74
CA LYS A 247 86.90 -72.82 -39.19
C LYS A 247 88.28 -72.82 -39.84
N ASN A 248 89.06 -71.77 -39.60
CA ASN A 248 90.39 -71.62 -40.17
C ASN A 248 91.32 -72.75 -39.70
N ILE A 249 91.26 -73.10 -38.41
CA ILE A 249 92.02 -74.23 -37.84
C ILE A 249 91.60 -75.55 -38.50
N ALA A 250 90.30 -75.79 -38.69
CA ALA A 250 89.80 -76.99 -39.35
C ALA A 250 90.25 -77.06 -40.82
N GLU A 251 90.24 -75.94 -41.55
CA GLU A 251 90.75 -75.87 -42.93
C GLU A 251 92.25 -76.12 -43.01
N GLU A 252 93.04 -75.53 -42.11
CA GLU A 252 94.49 -75.76 -42.02
C GLU A 252 94.80 -77.22 -41.62
N THR A 253 94.05 -77.78 -40.67
CA THR A 253 94.17 -79.19 -40.26
C THR A 253 93.82 -80.14 -41.39
N GLY A 254 92.78 -79.83 -42.18
CA GLY A 254 92.40 -80.59 -43.36
C GLY A 254 93.47 -80.56 -44.46
N LEU A 255 94.11 -79.40 -44.68
CA LEU A 255 95.24 -79.25 -45.60
C LEU A 255 96.49 -80.00 -45.13
N LEU A 256 96.81 -79.93 -43.83
CA LEU A 256 97.92 -80.69 -43.23
C LEU A 256 97.68 -82.20 -43.34
N ALA A 257 96.46 -82.66 -43.07
CA ALA A 257 96.06 -84.05 -43.18
C ALA A 257 96.06 -84.55 -44.64
N LEU A 258 95.70 -83.70 -45.59
CA LEU A 258 95.82 -83.97 -47.02
C LEU A 258 97.29 -84.13 -47.43
N ASN A 259 98.16 -83.21 -47.03
CA ASN A 259 99.60 -83.28 -47.30
C ASN A 259 100.23 -84.54 -46.68
N ALA A 260 99.85 -84.88 -45.45
CA ALA A 260 100.29 -86.11 -44.78
C ALA A 260 99.77 -87.38 -45.47
N SER A 261 98.52 -87.38 -45.97
CA SER A 261 97.96 -88.51 -46.73
C SER A 261 98.68 -88.70 -48.07
N ILE A 262 99.05 -87.61 -48.75
CA ILE A 262 99.82 -87.64 -50.00
C ILE A 262 101.23 -88.22 -49.75
N GLU A 263 101.93 -87.75 -48.71
CA GLU A 263 103.28 -88.22 -48.42
C GLU A 263 103.29 -89.67 -47.90
N ALA A 264 102.26 -90.09 -47.15
CA ALA A 264 102.06 -91.48 -46.74
C ALA A 264 101.77 -92.41 -47.93
N ALA A 265 101.01 -91.96 -48.93
CA ALA A 265 100.81 -92.70 -50.18
C ALA A 265 102.11 -92.80 -51.01
N ARG A 266 103.00 -91.81 -50.90
CA ARG A 266 104.31 -91.75 -51.56
C ARG A 266 105.33 -92.72 -50.97
N ALA A 267 105.21 -93.05 -49.69
CA ALA A 267 106.08 -94.00 -48.97
C ALA A 267 105.73 -95.49 -49.21
N GLY A 268 104.70 -95.81 -49.99
CA GLY A 268 104.35 -97.20 -50.33
C GLY A 268 103.84 -98.03 -49.14
N GLU A 269 104.23 -99.31 -49.05
CA GLU A 269 103.75 -100.22 -47.99
C GLU A 269 104.10 -99.78 -46.56
N GLU A 270 105.24 -99.10 -46.36
CA GLU A 270 105.68 -98.57 -45.06
C GLU A 270 104.83 -97.37 -44.56
N GLY A 271 104.11 -96.70 -45.46
CA GLY A 271 103.25 -95.54 -45.16
C GLY A 271 101.78 -95.87 -44.92
N ALA A 272 101.36 -97.12 -45.11
CA ALA A 272 99.95 -97.52 -45.12
C ALA A 272 99.21 -97.20 -43.81
N GLY A 273 99.84 -97.41 -42.65
CA GLY A 273 99.26 -97.07 -41.34
C GLY A 273 99.10 -95.57 -41.13
N PHE A 274 100.07 -94.77 -41.58
CA PHE A 274 100.01 -93.30 -41.52
C PHE A 274 98.97 -92.71 -42.46
N ALA A 275 98.77 -93.30 -43.64
CA ALA A 275 97.76 -92.89 -44.60
C ALA A 275 96.34 -93.03 -44.01
N VAL A 276 96.07 -94.12 -43.27
CA VAL A 276 94.77 -94.31 -42.59
C VAL A 276 94.54 -93.24 -41.52
N VAL A 277 95.56 -92.91 -40.71
CA VAL A 277 95.44 -91.86 -39.67
C VAL A 277 95.25 -90.49 -40.30
N ALA A 278 95.99 -90.15 -41.35
CA ALA A 278 95.86 -88.88 -42.05
C ALA A 278 94.49 -88.73 -42.73
N GLN A 279 93.93 -89.80 -43.31
CA GLN A 279 92.58 -89.82 -43.86
C GLN A 279 91.51 -89.63 -42.76
N GLN A 280 91.70 -90.20 -41.56
CA GLN A 280 90.81 -89.98 -40.41
C GLN A 280 90.88 -88.54 -39.90
N ILE A 281 92.08 -87.95 -39.78
CA ILE A 281 92.24 -86.54 -39.37
C ILE A 281 91.56 -85.61 -40.38
N ARG A 282 91.72 -85.87 -41.68
CA ARG A 282 91.03 -85.10 -42.73
C ARG A 282 89.52 -85.20 -42.60
N LYS A 283 88.99 -86.41 -42.35
CA LYS A 283 87.56 -86.61 -42.12
C LYS A 283 87.06 -85.83 -40.90
N LEU A 284 87.79 -85.85 -39.77
CA LEU A 284 87.46 -85.05 -38.59
C LEU A 284 87.53 -83.54 -38.85
N ALA A 285 88.48 -83.09 -39.69
CA ALA A 285 88.62 -81.70 -40.09
C ALA A 285 87.44 -81.24 -40.97
N ASP A 286 87.01 -82.07 -41.93
CA ASP A 286 85.81 -81.81 -42.74
C ASP A 286 84.54 -81.81 -41.88
N GLU A 287 84.38 -82.77 -40.96
CA GLU A 287 83.26 -82.80 -39.99
C GLU A 287 83.26 -81.58 -39.04
N SER A 288 84.45 -81.09 -38.66
CA SER A 288 84.61 -79.86 -37.85
C SER A 288 84.22 -78.63 -38.66
N LYS A 289 84.58 -78.55 -39.94
CA LYS A 289 84.19 -77.46 -40.84
C LYS A 289 82.67 -77.41 -41.03
N ASP A 290 82.03 -78.55 -41.24
CA ASP A 290 80.57 -78.64 -41.35
C ASP A 290 79.86 -78.27 -40.04
N SER A 291 80.43 -78.68 -38.89
CA SER A 291 79.91 -78.30 -37.57
C SER A 291 80.01 -76.80 -37.33
N VAL A 292 81.15 -76.17 -37.68
CA VAL A 292 81.33 -74.72 -37.60
C VAL A 292 80.36 -73.98 -38.54
N HIS A 293 80.11 -74.50 -39.75
CA HIS A 293 79.11 -73.92 -40.65
C HIS A 293 77.72 -73.89 -40.00
N ARG A 294 77.29 -74.98 -39.36
CA ARG A 294 76.02 -75.05 -38.62
C ARG A 294 75.98 -74.09 -37.43
N ILE A 295 77.10 -73.92 -36.71
CA ILE A 295 77.19 -72.96 -35.61
C ILE A 295 77.04 -71.53 -36.15
N ASN A 296 77.72 -71.18 -37.25
CA ASN A 296 77.60 -69.85 -37.85
C ASN A 296 76.16 -69.54 -38.28
N GLU A 297 75.46 -70.50 -38.89
CA GLU A 297 74.03 -70.34 -39.22
C GLU A 297 73.17 -70.11 -37.96
N LEU A 298 73.46 -70.81 -36.86
CA LEU A 298 72.78 -70.61 -35.58
C LEU A 298 73.06 -69.21 -35.01
N ILE A 299 74.32 -68.77 -35.04
CA ILE A 299 74.73 -67.44 -34.55
C ILE A 299 74.10 -66.33 -35.38
N SER A 300 74.08 -66.44 -36.71
CA SER A 300 73.38 -65.47 -37.57
C SER A 300 71.89 -65.39 -37.25
N ARG A 301 71.22 -66.53 -37.00
CA ARG A 301 69.81 -66.55 -36.56
C ARG A 301 69.62 -65.92 -35.18
N VAL A 302 70.54 -66.14 -34.24
CA VAL A 302 70.50 -65.53 -32.90
C VAL A 302 70.69 -64.01 -32.99
N GLN A 303 71.69 -63.54 -33.74
CA GLN A 303 71.92 -62.10 -33.98
C GLN A 303 70.71 -61.43 -34.64
N GLN A 304 70.08 -62.09 -35.63
CA GLN A 304 68.85 -61.58 -36.23
C GLN A 304 67.74 -61.42 -35.20
N ARG A 305 67.50 -62.43 -34.35
CA ARG A 305 66.50 -62.36 -33.29
C ARG A 305 66.81 -61.29 -32.24
N ILE A 306 68.09 -61.08 -31.91
CA ILE A 306 68.51 -60.00 -31.01
C ILE A 306 68.17 -58.63 -31.62
N ARG A 307 68.48 -58.41 -32.91
CA ARG A 307 68.14 -57.17 -33.61
C ARG A 307 66.63 -56.92 -33.67
N GLU A 308 65.85 -57.94 -34.01
CA GLU A 308 64.38 -57.87 -34.01
C GLU A 308 63.84 -57.52 -32.61
N THR A 309 64.36 -58.15 -31.55
CA THR A 309 63.95 -57.88 -30.16
C THR A 309 64.36 -56.48 -29.71
N ALA A 310 65.55 -56.02 -30.11
CA ALA A 310 66.03 -54.67 -29.81
C ALA A 310 65.18 -53.59 -30.46
N GLN A 311 64.70 -53.81 -31.68
CA GLN A 311 63.77 -52.89 -32.35
C GLN A 311 62.42 -52.85 -31.61
N LEU A 312 61.83 -54.01 -31.29
CA LEU A 312 60.57 -54.09 -30.54
C LEU A 312 60.67 -53.38 -29.19
N SER A 313 61.80 -53.56 -28.50
CA SER A 313 62.10 -52.86 -27.25
C SER A 313 62.20 -51.34 -27.47
N HIS A 314 62.90 -50.87 -28.51
CA HIS A 314 62.95 -49.43 -28.79
C HIS A 314 61.56 -48.82 -29.02
N GLU A 315 60.70 -49.50 -29.78
CA GLU A 315 59.30 -49.10 -29.99
C GLU A 315 58.52 -49.08 -28.67
N GLN A 316 58.68 -50.10 -27.83
CA GLN A 316 58.02 -50.20 -26.53
C GLN A 316 58.46 -49.09 -25.56
N HIS A 317 59.73 -48.69 -25.57
CA HIS A 317 60.20 -47.55 -24.77
C HIS A 317 59.48 -46.25 -25.12
N GLY A 318 59.32 -45.97 -26.42
CA GLY A 318 58.61 -44.78 -26.89
C GLY A 318 57.16 -44.74 -26.39
N LEU A 319 56.48 -45.90 -26.34
CA LEU A 319 55.13 -46.02 -25.79
C LEU A 319 55.10 -45.73 -24.28
N VAL A 320 56.06 -46.26 -23.52
CA VAL A 320 56.13 -46.05 -22.06
C VAL A 320 56.35 -44.58 -21.72
N VAL A 321 57.25 -43.89 -22.42
CA VAL A 321 57.51 -42.45 -22.21
C VAL A 321 56.26 -41.62 -22.51
N ASN A 322 55.59 -41.89 -23.63
CA ASN A 322 54.37 -41.18 -24.01
C ASN A 322 53.24 -41.40 -22.98
N GLU A 323 53.06 -42.63 -22.49
CA GLU A 323 52.03 -42.92 -21.50
C GLU A 323 52.34 -42.29 -20.12
N SER A 324 53.62 -42.17 -19.78
CA SER A 324 54.07 -41.43 -18.59
C SER A 324 53.72 -39.94 -18.69
N GLU A 325 53.98 -39.29 -19.83
CA GLU A 325 53.62 -37.88 -20.04
C GLU A 325 52.10 -37.66 -19.98
N ARG A 326 51.32 -38.59 -20.56
CA ARG A 326 49.85 -38.56 -20.48
C ARG A 326 49.37 -38.64 -19.04
N THR A 327 50.05 -39.42 -18.20
CA THR A 327 49.68 -39.57 -16.79
C THR A 327 49.86 -38.26 -16.00
N VAL A 328 50.92 -37.50 -16.27
CA VAL A 328 51.12 -36.16 -15.69
C VAL A 328 49.99 -35.19 -16.09
N THR A 329 49.51 -35.28 -17.33
CA THR A 329 48.39 -34.45 -17.80
C THR A 329 47.08 -34.79 -17.06
N VAL A 330 46.87 -36.07 -16.72
CA VAL A 330 45.71 -36.49 -15.92
C VAL A 330 45.79 -35.94 -14.50
N ASP A 331 46.96 -35.97 -13.86
CA ASP A 331 47.17 -35.41 -12.52
C ASP A 331 46.79 -33.93 -12.46
N GLN A 332 47.25 -33.14 -13.44
CA GLN A 332 46.87 -31.73 -13.58
C GLN A 332 45.35 -31.56 -13.70
N THR A 333 44.69 -32.43 -14.45
CA THR A 333 43.23 -32.40 -14.65
C THR A 333 42.48 -32.74 -13.36
N LEU A 334 42.98 -33.71 -12.57
CA LEU A 334 42.42 -34.07 -11.27
C LEU A 334 42.57 -32.94 -10.25
N HIS A 335 43.65 -32.16 -10.32
CA HIS A 335 43.83 -30.98 -9.48
C HIS A 335 42.77 -29.90 -9.79
N VAL A 336 42.52 -29.63 -11.07
CA VAL A 336 41.44 -28.71 -11.51
C VAL A 336 40.07 -29.22 -11.07
N LEU A 337 39.81 -30.54 -11.19
CA LEU A 337 38.55 -31.15 -10.74
C LEU A 337 38.36 -31.00 -9.22
N THR A 338 39.42 -31.13 -8.43
CA THR A 338 39.36 -30.91 -6.97
C THR A 338 38.89 -29.49 -6.66
N GLY A 339 39.50 -28.47 -7.29
CA GLY A 339 39.07 -27.08 -7.12
C GLY A 339 37.64 -26.82 -7.60
N ALA A 340 37.20 -27.48 -8.67
CA ALA A 340 35.82 -27.38 -9.14
C ALA A 340 34.82 -27.96 -8.13
N VAL A 341 35.15 -29.07 -7.48
CA VAL A 341 34.33 -29.67 -6.41
C VAL A 341 34.24 -28.73 -5.20
N GLU A 342 35.35 -28.12 -4.77
CA GLU A 342 35.34 -27.15 -3.66
C GLU A 342 34.43 -25.95 -3.94
N VAL A 343 34.53 -25.35 -5.14
CA VAL A 343 33.66 -24.24 -5.56
C VAL A 343 32.20 -24.66 -5.60
N PHE A 344 31.90 -25.86 -6.11
CA PHE A 344 30.54 -26.39 -6.15
C PHE A 344 29.97 -26.61 -4.75
N MET A 345 30.78 -27.12 -3.82
CA MET A 345 30.39 -27.34 -2.43
C MET A 345 30.13 -26.01 -1.71
N GLN A 346 30.96 -25.00 -1.93
CA GLN A 346 30.76 -23.65 -1.41
C GLN A 346 29.46 -23.03 -1.94
N GLY A 347 29.20 -23.17 -3.26
CA GLY A 347 27.96 -22.70 -3.87
C GLY A 347 26.72 -23.38 -3.30
N ALA A 348 26.77 -24.69 -3.05
CA ALA A 348 25.67 -25.42 -2.42
C ALA A 348 25.37 -24.89 -1.00
N HIS A 349 26.40 -24.57 -0.22
CA HIS A 349 26.26 -24.02 1.13
C HIS A 349 25.68 -22.59 1.11
N GLU A 350 26.14 -21.75 0.19
CA GLU A 350 25.64 -20.39 0.03
C GLU A 350 24.16 -20.37 -0.37
N ILE A 351 23.75 -21.26 -1.29
CA ILE A 351 22.34 -21.48 -1.64
C ILE A 351 21.53 -21.86 -0.41
N GLY A 352 22.00 -22.82 0.40
CA GLY A 352 21.33 -23.25 1.63
C GLY A 352 21.13 -22.10 2.62
N SER A 353 22.14 -21.26 2.82
CA SER A 353 22.07 -20.07 3.66
C SER A 353 21.04 -19.05 3.14
N LYS A 354 21.03 -18.79 1.83
CA LYS A 354 20.06 -17.88 1.20
C LYS A 354 18.62 -18.38 1.28
N ILE A 355 18.40 -19.69 1.20
CA ILE A 355 17.08 -20.31 1.40
C ILE A 355 16.60 -20.09 2.83
N ALA A 356 17.48 -20.26 3.84
CA ALA A 356 17.12 -20.01 5.23
C ALA A 356 16.75 -18.54 5.49
N GLU A 357 17.52 -17.60 4.93
CA GLU A 357 17.24 -16.16 4.98
C GLU A 357 15.86 -15.84 4.36
N GLN A 358 15.57 -16.39 3.17
CA GLN A 358 14.30 -16.16 2.48
C GLN A 358 13.10 -16.78 3.21
N THR A 359 13.29 -17.96 3.81
CA THR A 359 12.24 -18.62 4.61
C THR A 359 11.78 -17.69 5.75
N GLY A 360 12.72 -17.11 6.51
CA GLY A 360 12.39 -16.16 7.57
C GLY A 360 11.71 -14.88 7.05
N ARG A 361 12.09 -14.39 5.86
CA ARG A 361 11.42 -13.22 5.24
C ARG A 361 9.98 -13.52 4.83
N VAL A 362 9.70 -14.73 4.34
CA VAL A 362 8.33 -15.15 3.99
C VAL A 362 7.48 -15.32 5.25
N GLU A 363 8.01 -15.88 6.33
CA GLU A 363 7.30 -15.97 7.61
C GLU A 363 6.89 -14.58 8.15
N LEU A 364 7.81 -13.60 8.09
CA LEU A 364 7.51 -12.21 8.45
C LEU A 364 6.42 -11.62 7.55
N THR A 365 6.49 -11.87 6.24
CA THR A 365 5.48 -11.41 5.28
C THR A 365 4.12 -12.01 5.59
N HIS A 366 4.06 -13.32 5.84
CA HIS A 366 2.85 -14.02 6.26
C HIS A 366 2.26 -13.41 7.55
N GLY A 367 3.10 -13.06 8.52
CA GLY A 367 2.68 -12.32 9.73
C GLY A 367 2.06 -10.95 9.42
N HIS A 368 2.69 -10.14 8.56
CA HIS A 368 2.17 -8.84 8.14
C HIS A 368 0.84 -8.95 7.42
N VAL A 369 0.67 -9.94 6.52
CA VAL A 369 -0.58 -10.15 5.79
C VAL A 369 -1.71 -10.52 6.74
N LYS A 370 -1.45 -11.34 7.78
CA LYS A 370 -2.45 -11.61 8.83
C LYS A 370 -2.87 -10.35 9.59
N GLN A 371 -1.92 -9.45 9.88
CA GLN A 371 -2.25 -8.16 10.52
C GLN A 371 -3.11 -7.28 9.61
N ILE A 372 -2.82 -7.26 8.31
CA ILE A 372 -3.63 -6.53 7.32
C ILE A 372 -5.06 -7.09 7.30
N GLN A 373 -5.21 -8.42 7.28
CA GLN A 373 -6.52 -9.07 7.30
C GLN A 373 -7.31 -8.74 8.59
N GLY A 374 -6.63 -8.68 9.73
CA GLY A 374 -7.23 -8.24 11.00
C GLY A 374 -7.70 -6.78 10.95
N LYS A 375 -6.89 -5.87 10.40
CA LYS A 375 -7.26 -4.45 10.22
C LYS A 375 -8.39 -4.24 9.22
N ALA A 376 -8.42 -5.01 8.13
CA ALA A 376 -9.51 -4.99 7.16
C ALA A 376 -10.85 -5.33 7.83
N GLY A 377 -10.86 -6.31 8.76
CA GLY A 377 -12.04 -6.60 9.59
C GLY A 377 -12.51 -5.39 10.39
N SER A 378 -11.58 -4.72 11.09
CA SER A 378 -11.92 -3.49 11.85
C SER A 378 -12.42 -2.34 10.96
N PHE A 379 -11.87 -2.17 9.75
CA PHE A 379 -12.36 -1.17 8.80
C PHE A 379 -13.76 -1.49 8.29
N SER A 380 -14.11 -2.77 8.09
CA SER A 380 -15.47 -3.17 7.73
C SER A 380 -16.47 -2.79 8.82
N ASP A 381 -16.13 -3.06 10.09
CA ASP A 381 -16.97 -2.71 11.24
C ASP A 381 -17.14 -1.18 11.37
N GLU A 382 -16.06 -0.42 11.17
CA GLU A 382 -16.10 1.04 11.24
C GLU A 382 -16.91 1.65 10.09
N ALA A 383 -16.73 1.16 8.86
CA ALA A 383 -17.53 1.57 7.71
C ALA A 383 -19.02 1.34 7.95
N ARG A 384 -19.39 0.20 8.54
CA ARG A 384 -20.79 -0.07 8.91
C ARG A 384 -21.31 0.93 9.94
N ARG A 385 -20.53 1.27 10.97
CA ARG A 385 -20.94 2.26 11.98
C ARG A 385 -21.13 3.65 11.39
N ILE A 386 -20.27 4.07 10.46
CA ILE A 386 -20.41 5.36 9.78
C ILE A 386 -21.67 5.36 8.91
N MET A 387 -21.97 4.25 8.21
CA MET A 387 -23.20 4.13 7.42
C MET A 387 -24.47 4.22 8.30
N ASP A 388 -24.47 3.55 9.45
CA ASP A 388 -25.59 3.63 10.40
C ASP A 388 -25.77 5.08 10.90
N ALA A 389 -24.68 5.78 11.22
CA ALA A 389 -24.72 7.19 11.62
C ALA A 389 -25.19 8.12 10.48
N ALA A 390 -24.78 7.86 9.23
CA ALA A 390 -25.24 8.61 8.06
C ALA A 390 -26.77 8.49 7.85
N HIS A 391 -27.32 7.29 8.05
CA HIS A 391 -28.75 7.06 8.02
C HIS A 391 -29.48 7.82 9.13
N GLU A 392 -28.94 7.83 10.34
CA GLU A 392 -29.52 8.58 11.47
C GLU A 392 -29.48 10.10 11.21
N GLU A 393 -28.36 10.63 10.74
CA GLU A 393 -28.24 12.05 10.38
C GLU A 393 -29.21 12.44 9.25
N THR A 394 -29.42 11.57 8.26
CA THR A 394 -30.40 11.82 7.19
C THR A 394 -31.81 11.98 7.76
N ALA A 395 -32.21 11.13 8.70
CA ALA A 395 -33.51 11.21 9.36
C ALA A 395 -33.66 12.50 10.18
N ILE A 396 -32.59 12.90 10.91
CA ILE A 396 -32.55 14.17 11.64
C ILE A 396 -32.69 15.36 10.68
N MET A 397 -32.00 15.36 9.54
CA MET A 397 -32.11 16.44 8.55
C MET A 397 -33.52 16.59 7.98
N GLN A 398 -34.24 15.47 7.78
CA GLN A 398 -35.65 15.51 7.36
C GLN A 398 -36.55 16.12 8.44
N GLU A 399 -36.33 15.80 9.72
CA GLU A 399 -37.10 16.36 10.84
C GLU A 399 -36.84 17.87 11.02
N ILE A 400 -35.57 18.30 10.93
CA ILE A 400 -35.21 19.71 11.01
C ILE A 400 -35.78 20.46 9.79
N SER A 401 -35.76 19.87 8.59
CA SER A 401 -36.34 20.47 7.38
C SER A 401 -37.84 20.73 7.56
N SER A 402 -38.58 19.74 8.08
CA SER A 402 -40.00 19.90 8.41
C SER A 402 -40.23 21.02 9.43
N SER A 403 -39.40 21.07 10.48
CA SER A 403 -39.51 22.08 11.53
C SER A 403 -39.20 23.49 11.02
N ALA A 404 -38.21 23.64 10.12
CA ALA A 404 -37.87 24.90 9.49
C ALA A 404 -39.01 25.41 8.58
N GLU A 405 -39.66 24.51 7.85
CA GLU A 405 -40.82 24.83 7.02
C GLU A 405 -42.04 25.25 7.86
N GLU A 406 -42.33 24.57 8.98
CA GLU A 406 -43.37 24.98 9.91
C GLU A 406 -43.11 26.36 10.50
N LEU A 407 -41.86 26.63 10.90
CA LEU A 407 -41.44 27.91 11.43
C LEU A 407 -41.56 29.03 10.37
N ARG A 408 -41.20 28.75 9.11
CA ARG A 408 -41.41 29.67 7.98
C ARG A 408 -42.89 30.00 7.82
N GLN A 409 -43.76 28.99 7.79
CA GLN A 409 -45.22 29.19 7.67
C GLN A 409 -45.79 30.00 8.84
N LEU A 410 -45.33 29.76 10.07
CA LEU A 410 -45.73 30.55 11.24
C LEU A 410 -45.30 32.01 11.11
N THR A 411 -44.07 32.26 10.66
CA THR A 411 -43.58 33.63 10.44
C THR A 411 -44.36 34.34 9.33
N ASP A 412 -44.67 33.67 8.22
CA ASP A 412 -45.45 34.26 7.14
C ASP A 412 -46.86 34.65 7.61
N ARG A 413 -47.51 33.79 8.41
CA ARG A 413 -48.81 34.10 9.01
C ARG A 413 -48.74 35.26 9.99
N LEU A 414 -47.71 35.35 10.82
CA LEU A 414 -47.52 36.48 11.74
C LEU A 414 -47.30 37.78 10.99
N LEU A 415 -46.48 37.76 9.93
CA LEU A 415 -46.24 38.91 9.07
C LEU A 415 -47.51 39.37 8.34
N GLU A 416 -48.36 38.44 7.92
CA GLU A 416 -49.67 38.77 7.35
C GLU A 416 -50.59 39.44 8.38
N LYS A 417 -50.57 38.99 9.64
CA LYS A 417 -51.33 39.61 10.74
C LYS A 417 -50.80 41.01 11.08
N THR A 418 -49.49 41.25 11.03
CA THR A 418 -48.95 42.60 11.27
C THR A 418 -49.25 43.56 10.13
N LYS A 419 -49.33 43.10 8.87
CA LYS A 419 -49.78 43.91 7.72
C LYS A 419 -51.20 44.45 7.84
N ALA A 420 -52.05 43.81 8.64
CA ALA A 420 -53.40 44.33 8.94
C ALA A 420 -53.33 45.66 9.72
N PHE A 421 -52.21 45.95 10.40
CA PHE A 421 -51.98 47.21 11.07
C PHE A 421 -51.32 48.21 10.12
N ARG A 422 -51.98 49.35 9.85
CA ARG A 422 -51.41 50.45 9.07
C ARG A 422 -50.51 51.30 9.97
N MET A 423 -49.28 51.47 9.54
CA MET A 423 -48.26 52.27 10.21
C MET A 423 -47.76 53.36 9.25
N GLN A 424 -47.27 54.48 9.78
CA GLN A 424 -46.65 55.51 8.93
C GLN A 424 -45.39 54.89 8.28
N PRO A 425 -45.09 55.24 7.02
CA PRO A 425 -43.92 54.70 6.31
C PRO A 425 -42.59 55.01 7.01
#